data_AF-A0A6B7GEX3-F1
#
_entry.id   AF-A0A6B7GEX3-F1
#
_cell.length_a   1.000
_cell.length_b   1.000
_cell.length_c   1.000
_cell.angle_alpha   90.00
_cell.angle_beta   90.00
_cell.angle_gamma   90.00
#
_symmetry.space_group_name_H-M   'P 1'
#
loop_
_entity.id
_entity.type
_entity.pdbx_description
1 polymer ?
#
loop_
_entity_poly.entity_id
_entity_poly.type
_entity_poly.pdbx_seq_one_letter_code
_entity_poly.pdbx_strand_id
1 'polypeptide(L)'
;RITKAVLTHEKFKDLFNDKTTAGYVKEILTSDKFKKLFEDNTKAGYVKEILTNDTAKEILTDQTAKEVLKDSTAKEVLKCDKFKDAITGTGKDELKYILTNNEFKSLFEDKKSAEAVKAIFTDTKFKTLLETCKNNPNNTQALANALDELKALITCGSGDHATKLKDFGSALCT
;
A
#
# COMPACT_ATOMS: atom_id res chain seq x y z
N ARG A 1 -7.91 1.53 -36.75
CA ARG A 1 -7.00 0.36 -36.78
C ARG A 1 -6.92 -0.38 -35.45
N ILE A 2 -6.96 0.31 -34.29
CA ILE A 2 -6.84 -0.30 -32.94
C ILE A 2 -8.06 -1.18 -32.57
N THR A 3 -9.28 -0.72 -32.86
CA THR A 3 -10.53 -1.46 -32.55
C THR A 3 -10.59 -2.82 -33.24
N LYS A 4 -10.14 -2.91 -34.50
CA LYS A 4 -10.11 -4.18 -35.25
C LYS A 4 -9.13 -5.19 -34.64
N ALA A 5 -8.00 -4.74 -34.08
CA ALA A 5 -7.01 -5.62 -33.46
C ALA A 5 -7.48 -6.17 -32.10
N VAL A 6 -8.17 -5.36 -31.29
CA VAL A 6 -8.77 -5.81 -30.00
C VAL A 6 -9.88 -6.84 -30.26
N LEU A 7 -10.78 -6.56 -31.20
CA LEU A 7 -11.93 -7.41 -31.49
C LEU A 7 -11.59 -8.74 -32.17
N THR A 8 -10.38 -8.87 -32.72
CA THR A 8 -9.90 -10.10 -33.37
C THR A 8 -8.97 -10.91 -32.47
N HIS A 9 -8.67 -10.44 -31.27
CA HIS A 9 -7.91 -11.18 -30.27
C HIS A 9 -8.71 -12.41 -29.81
N GLU A 10 -8.03 -13.54 -29.58
CA GLU A 10 -8.67 -14.82 -29.21
C GLU A 10 -9.63 -14.68 -28.02
N LYS A 11 -9.21 -13.97 -26.97
CA LYS A 11 -10.01 -13.66 -25.77
C LYS A 11 -11.30 -12.88 -26.04
N PHE A 12 -11.38 -12.12 -27.14
CA PHE A 12 -12.58 -11.38 -27.55
C PHE A 12 -13.43 -12.14 -28.54
N LYS A 13 -12.82 -13.02 -29.35
CA LYS A 13 -13.52 -13.78 -30.38
C LYS A 13 -14.60 -14.68 -29.77
N ASP A 14 -14.33 -15.28 -28.61
CA ASP A 14 -15.28 -16.16 -27.93
C ASP A 14 -16.53 -15.44 -27.39
N LEU A 15 -16.44 -14.12 -27.15
CA LEU A 15 -17.59 -13.31 -26.71
C LEU A 15 -18.67 -13.17 -27.78
N PHE A 16 -18.34 -13.47 -29.05
CA PHE A 16 -19.28 -13.42 -30.17
C PHE A 16 -19.87 -14.80 -30.52
N ASN A 17 -19.45 -15.87 -29.82
CA ASN A 17 -19.96 -17.22 -30.05
C ASN A 17 -21.37 -17.42 -29.46
N ASP A 18 -21.73 -16.65 -28.42
CA ASP A 18 -23.07 -16.63 -27.84
C ASP A 18 -23.86 -15.39 -28.33
N LYS A 19 -25.07 -15.59 -28.84
CA LYS A 19 -25.88 -14.53 -29.47
C LYS A 19 -26.32 -13.46 -28.47
N THR A 20 -26.59 -13.84 -27.23
CA THR A 20 -27.02 -12.92 -26.16
C THR A 20 -25.85 -12.03 -25.73
N THR A 21 -24.70 -12.64 -25.45
CA THR A 21 -23.45 -11.96 -25.09
C THR A 21 -22.96 -11.07 -26.22
N ALA A 22 -23.02 -11.54 -27.47
CA ALA A 22 -22.70 -10.74 -28.65
C ALA A 22 -23.57 -9.48 -28.75
N GLY A 23 -24.86 -9.57 -28.38
CA GLY A 23 -25.78 -8.43 -28.31
C GLY A 23 -25.31 -7.36 -27.34
N TYR A 24 -25.00 -7.75 -26.09
CA TYR A 24 -24.50 -6.82 -25.07
C TYR A 24 -23.13 -6.21 -25.43
N VAL A 25 -22.21 -7.03 -25.97
CA VAL A 25 -20.91 -6.54 -26.43
C VAL A 25 -21.09 -5.52 -27.56
N LYS A 26 -21.99 -5.77 -28.51
CA LYS A 26 -22.29 -4.83 -29.59
C LYS A 26 -22.83 -3.51 -29.05
N GLU A 27 -23.71 -3.54 -28.06
CA GLU A 27 -24.24 -2.34 -27.40
C GLU A 27 -23.13 -1.52 -26.73
N ILE A 28 -22.23 -2.17 -25.99
CA ILE A 28 -21.09 -1.52 -25.32
C ILE A 28 -20.15 -0.88 -26.36
N LEU A 29 -19.75 -1.63 -27.38
CA LEU A 29 -18.84 -1.18 -28.44
C LEU A 29 -19.42 -0.03 -29.28
N THR A 30 -20.74 0.06 -29.36
CA THR A 30 -21.44 1.12 -30.10
C THR A 30 -21.81 2.32 -29.24
N SER A 31 -21.66 2.22 -27.91
CA SER A 31 -21.90 3.33 -26.99
C SER A 31 -20.91 4.49 -27.22
N ASP A 32 -21.42 5.73 -27.12
CA ASP A 32 -20.60 6.93 -27.32
C ASP A 32 -19.50 7.07 -26.26
N LYS A 33 -19.77 6.65 -25.02
CA LYS A 33 -18.78 6.65 -23.93
C LYS A 33 -17.59 5.75 -24.26
N PHE A 34 -17.85 4.56 -24.79
CA PHE A 34 -16.79 3.62 -25.16
C PHE A 34 -16.03 4.08 -26.41
N LYS A 35 -16.73 4.59 -27.43
CA LYS A 35 -16.11 5.16 -28.64
C LYS A 35 -15.13 6.30 -28.32
N LYS A 36 -15.49 7.19 -27.40
CA LYS A 36 -14.62 8.30 -26.94
C LYS A 36 -13.27 7.84 -26.38
N LEU A 37 -13.16 6.59 -25.91
CA LEU A 37 -11.89 6.03 -25.45
C LEU A 37 -10.89 5.77 -26.59
N PHE A 38 -11.37 5.69 -27.85
CA PHE A 38 -10.57 5.41 -29.04
C PHE A 38 -10.38 6.62 -29.96
N GLU A 39 -11.00 7.76 -29.64
CA GLU A 39 -10.81 9.02 -30.38
C GLU A 39 -9.41 9.61 -30.17
N ASP A 40 -8.83 9.33 -29.00
CA ASP A 40 -7.45 9.69 -28.65
C ASP A 40 -6.56 8.46 -28.83
N ASN A 41 -5.53 8.57 -29.66
CA ASN A 41 -4.66 7.44 -30.01
C ASN A 41 -3.84 6.92 -28.81
N THR A 42 -3.53 7.79 -27.85
CA THR A 42 -2.85 7.42 -26.60
C THR A 42 -3.78 6.64 -25.69
N LYS A 43 -5.03 7.13 -25.50
CA LYS A 43 -6.06 6.42 -24.72
C LYS A 43 -6.43 5.08 -25.35
N ALA A 44 -6.53 5.04 -26.68
CA ALA A 44 -6.76 3.81 -27.44
C ALA A 44 -5.65 2.77 -27.20
N GLY A 45 -4.41 3.23 -27.10
CA GLY A 45 -3.25 2.41 -26.74
C GLY A 45 -3.40 1.78 -25.35
N TYR A 46 -3.72 2.58 -24.33
CA TYR A 46 -3.95 2.08 -22.98
C TYR A 46 -5.12 1.10 -22.88
N VAL A 47 -6.23 1.37 -23.58
CA VAL A 47 -7.36 0.44 -23.60
C VAL A 47 -6.98 -0.89 -24.23
N LYS A 48 -6.20 -0.89 -25.32
CA LYS A 48 -5.71 -2.14 -25.93
C LYS A 48 -4.83 -2.92 -24.96
N GLU A 49 -3.89 -2.25 -24.30
CA GLU A 49 -2.99 -2.86 -23.32
C GLU A 49 -3.79 -3.50 -22.17
N ILE A 50 -4.72 -2.76 -21.57
CA ILE A 50 -5.57 -3.24 -20.48
C ILE A 50 -6.42 -4.45 -20.91
N LEU A 51 -7.06 -4.39 -22.08
CA LEU A 51 -7.98 -5.43 -22.53
C LEU A 51 -7.27 -6.73 -22.95
N THR A 52 -5.96 -6.69 -23.22
CA THR A 52 -5.19 -7.87 -23.64
C THR A 52 -4.27 -8.42 -22.54
N ASN A 53 -4.05 -7.65 -21.47
CA ASN A 53 -3.21 -8.01 -20.34
C ASN A 53 -3.96 -8.86 -19.30
N ASP A 54 -3.47 -10.07 -19.01
CA ASP A 54 -4.09 -10.98 -18.04
C ASP A 54 -4.05 -10.44 -16.60
N THR A 55 -2.96 -9.81 -16.19
CA THR A 55 -2.85 -9.15 -14.88
C THR A 55 -3.87 -8.03 -14.73
N ALA A 56 -4.10 -7.23 -15.79
CA ALA A 56 -5.12 -6.19 -15.78
C ALA A 56 -6.53 -6.80 -15.65
N LYS A 57 -6.80 -7.94 -16.31
CA LYS A 57 -8.06 -8.66 -16.16
C LYS A 57 -8.26 -9.14 -14.72
N GLU A 58 -7.26 -9.78 -14.11
CA GLU A 58 -7.33 -10.24 -12.72
C GLU A 58 -7.65 -9.08 -11.77
N ILE A 59 -6.90 -7.97 -11.87
CA ILE A 59 -7.12 -6.74 -11.08
C ILE A 59 -8.53 -6.17 -11.30
N LEU A 60 -9.00 -6.11 -12.55
CA LEU A 60 -10.34 -5.60 -12.88
C LEU A 60 -11.46 -6.55 -12.51
N THR A 61 -11.17 -7.78 -12.10
CA THR A 61 -12.16 -8.72 -11.57
C THR A 61 -12.12 -8.82 -10.04
N ASP A 62 -10.97 -8.59 -9.43
CA ASP A 62 -10.78 -8.60 -7.98
C ASP A 62 -11.57 -7.47 -7.30
N GLN A 63 -12.43 -7.84 -6.36
CA GLN A 63 -13.32 -6.89 -5.69
C GLN A 63 -12.55 -5.93 -4.78
N THR A 64 -11.49 -6.38 -4.13
CA THR A 64 -10.66 -5.55 -3.26
C THR A 64 -9.92 -4.50 -4.07
N ALA A 65 -9.30 -4.91 -5.18
CA ALA A 65 -8.61 -4.01 -6.09
C ALA A 65 -9.56 -2.96 -6.69
N LYS A 66 -10.80 -3.33 -7.03
CA LYS A 66 -11.83 -2.36 -7.47
C LYS A 66 -12.13 -1.30 -6.43
N GLU A 67 -12.33 -1.67 -5.17
CA GLU A 67 -12.63 -0.70 -4.10
C GLU A 67 -11.44 0.22 -3.83
N VAL A 68 -10.22 -0.34 -3.79
CA VAL A 68 -8.98 0.44 -3.70
C VAL A 68 -8.84 1.42 -4.87
N LEU A 69 -9.18 1.00 -6.09
CA LEU A 69 -9.18 1.84 -7.30
C LEU A 69 -10.40 2.77 -7.41
N LYS A 70 -11.30 2.83 -6.44
CA LYS A 70 -12.31 3.90 -6.33
C LYS A 70 -11.79 5.03 -5.45
N ASP A 71 -11.13 4.68 -4.35
CA ASP A 71 -10.60 5.64 -3.37
C ASP A 71 -9.53 6.57 -3.96
N SER A 72 -9.70 7.88 -3.80
CA SER A 72 -8.78 8.89 -4.35
C SER A 72 -7.43 8.89 -3.62
N THR A 73 -7.44 8.68 -2.31
CA THR A 73 -6.23 8.66 -1.49
C THR A 73 -5.37 7.45 -1.84
N ALA A 74 -5.98 6.27 -1.95
CA ALA A 74 -5.31 5.05 -2.37
C ALA A 74 -4.69 5.19 -3.76
N LYS A 75 -5.38 5.83 -4.70
CA LYS A 75 -4.82 6.15 -6.04
C LYS A 75 -3.59 7.04 -5.95
N GLU A 76 -3.61 8.08 -5.12
CA GLU A 76 -2.47 8.97 -4.94
C GLU A 76 -1.27 8.22 -4.34
N VAL A 77 -1.50 7.38 -3.33
CA VAL A 77 -0.46 6.54 -2.72
C VAL A 77 0.12 5.55 -3.74
N LEU A 78 -0.70 4.88 -4.54
CA LEU A 78 -0.25 3.92 -5.56
C LEU A 78 0.55 4.58 -6.70
N LYS A 79 0.35 5.87 -6.94
CA LYS A 79 1.13 6.67 -7.91
C LYS A 79 2.42 7.23 -7.33
N CYS A 80 2.62 7.15 -6.01
CA CYS A 80 3.81 7.68 -5.37
C CYS A 80 5.01 6.77 -5.68
N ASP A 81 6.02 7.31 -6.37
CA ASP A 81 7.24 6.56 -6.71
C ASP A 81 7.92 5.99 -5.44
N LYS A 82 7.94 6.74 -4.34
CA LYS A 82 8.49 6.26 -3.07
C LYS A 82 7.74 5.05 -2.52
N PHE A 83 6.42 4.99 -2.67
CA PHE A 83 5.64 3.83 -2.25
C PHE A 83 5.91 2.64 -3.16
N LYS A 84 5.97 2.87 -4.48
CA LYS A 84 6.35 1.86 -5.47
C LYS A 84 7.73 1.27 -5.19
N ASP A 85 8.71 2.11 -4.91
CA ASP A 85 10.06 1.69 -4.54
C ASP A 85 10.05 0.88 -3.24
N ALA A 86 9.27 1.31 -2.24
CA ALA A 86 9.16 0.60 -0.97
C ALA A 86 8.57 -0.81 -1.12
N ILE A 87 7.56 -1.00 -1.97
CA ILE A 87 6.92 -2.32 -2.19
C ILE A 87 7.64 -3.21 -3.21
N THR A 88 8.66 -2.70 -3.90
CA THR A 88 9.47 -3.47 -4.86
C THR A 88 10.93 -3.64 -4.43
N GLY A 89 11.39 -2.85 -3.46
CA GLY A 89 12.74 -2.88 -2.92
C GLY A 89 13.03 -4.06 -2.00
N THR A 90 14.24 -4.08 -1.43
CA THR A 90 14.74 -5.20 -0.62
C THR A 90 13.98 -5.38 0.70
N GLY A 91 13.32 -4.34 1.21
CA GLY A 91 12.53 -4.39 2.46
C GLY A 91 11.04 -4.67 2.26
N LYS A 92 10.63 -5.14 1.08
CA LYS A 92 9.22 -5.31 0.71
C LYS A 92 8.49 -6.33 1.59
N ASP A 93 9.17 -7.39 2.02
CA ASP A 93 8.55 -8.46 2.80
C ASP A 93 8.35 -8.02 4.25
N GLU A 94 9.28 -7.25 4.82
CA GLU A 94 9.13 -6.59 6.11
C GLU A 94 8.02 -5.53 6.07
N LEU A 95 7.96 -4.71 5.01
CA LEU A 95 6.87 -3.75 4.83
C LEU A 95 5.51 -4.45 4.72
N LYS A 96 5.43 -5.56 3.97
CA LYS A 96 4.22 -6.39 3.88
C LYS A 96 3.83 -6.92 5.26
N TYR A 97 4.78 -7.42 6.04
CA TYR A 97 4.53 -7.89 7.40
C TYR A 97 3.96 -6.78 8.28
N ILE A 98 4.58 -5.59 8.28
CA ILE A 98 4.10 -4.42 9.03
C ILE A 98 2.66 -4.04 8.62
N LEU A 99 2.39 -3.91 7.33
CA LEU A 99 1.06 -3.50 6.83
C LEU A 99 -0.03 -4.56 7.05
N THR A 100 0.35 -5.83 7.25
CA THR A 100 -0.60 -6.92 7.50
C THR A 100 -0.76 -7.27 8.98
N ASN A 101 0.17 -6.84 9.84
CA ASN A 101 0.12 -6.99 11.28
C ASN A 101 -1.08 -6.20 11.88
N ASN A 102 -1.83 -6.85 12.78
CA ASN A 102 -3.07 -6.27 13.33
C ASN A 102 -2.79 -5.19 14.37
N GLU A 103 -1.73 -5.34 15.16
CA GLU A 103 -1.30 -4.34 16.14
C GLU A 103 -0.85 -3.05 15.44
N PHE A 104 -0.19 -3.13 14.28
CA PHE A 104 0.16 -1.96 13.48
C PHE A 104 -1.08 -1.30 12.88
N LYS A 105 -2.03 -2.08 12.35
CA LYS A 105 -3.29 -1.55 11.81
C LYS A 105 -4.09 -0.79 12.86
N SER A 106 -4.16 -1.31 14.09
CA SER A 106 -4.94 -0.67 15.15
C SER A 106 -4.41 0.71 15.54
N LEU A 107 -3.13 1.01 15.28
CA LEU A 107 -2.55 2.35 15.47
C LEU A 107 -3.22 3.43 14.60
N PHE A 108 -3.94 3.05 13.54
CA PHE A 108 -4.62 3.96 12.62
C PHE A 108 -6.15 3.91 12.71
N GLU A 109 -6.71 3.16 13.65
CA GLU A 109 -8.17 3.11 13.88
C GLU A 109 -8.71 4.40 14.51
N ASP A 110 -7.85 5.16 15.20
CA ASP A 110 -8.19 6.49 15.72
C ASP A 110 -7.20 7.57 15.27
N LYS A 111 -7.72 8.79 15.12
CA LYS A 111 -6.96 9.92 14.59
C LYS A 111 -5.79 10.33 15.49
N LYS A 112 -5.93 10.26 16.82
CA LYS A 112 -4.87 10.72 17.74
C LYS A 112 -3.69 9.77 17.72
N SER A 113 -3.95 8.46 17.71
CA SER A 113 -2.91 7.44 17.53
C SER A 113 -2.23 7.58 16.18
N ALA A 114 -2.99 7.80 15.10
CA ALA A 114 -2.41 8.04 13.76
C ALA A 114 -1.53 9.31 13.72
N GLU A 115 -1.94 10.39 14.39
CA GLU A 115 -1.15 11.62 14.51
C GLU A 115 0.14 11.40 15.32
N ALA A 116 0.09 10.60 16.39
CA ALA A 116 1.26 10.22 17.18
C ALA A 116 2.24 9.38 16.35
N VAL A 117 1.74 8.38 15.61
CA VAL A 117 2.55 7.58 14.68
C VAL A 117 3.21 8.50 13.64
N LYS A 118 2.45 9.40 13.02
CA LYS A 118 3.01 10.37 12.07
C LYS A 118 4.13 11.20 12.72
N ALA A 119 3.91 11.74 13.92
CA ALA A 119 4.90 12.57 14.61
C ALA A 119 6.19 11.78 14.88
N ILE A 120 6.09 10.55 15.37
CA ILE A 120 7.24 9.70 15.68
C ILE A 120 8.00 9.31 14.40
N PHE A 121 7.31 8.78 13.39
CA PHE A 121 7.95 8.25 12.18
C PHE A 121 8.48 9.33 11.23
N THR A 122 8.03 10.59 11.38
CA THR A 122 8.57 11.72 10.63
C THR A 122 9.60 12.53 11.40
N ASP A 123 9.82 12.25 12.69
CA ASP A 123 10.87 12.88 13.47
C ASP A 123 12.25 12.40 13.01
N THR A 124 13.13 13.35 12.73
CA THR A 124 14.52 13.08 12.31
C THR A 124 15.30 12.23 13.32
N LYS A 125 15.02 12.36 14.63
CA LYS A 125 15.68 11.59 15.68
C LYS A 125 15.33 10.12 15.60
N PHE A 126 14.09 9.79 15.22
CA PHE A 126 13.69 8.39 15.03
C PHE A 126 14.45 7.77 13.86
N LYS A 127 14.64 8.50 12.77
CA LYS A 127 15.48 8.05 11.65
C LYS A 127 16.92 7.78 12.08
N THR A 128 17.55 8.72 12.80
CA THR A 128 18.93 8.55 13.31
C THR A 128 19.04 7.35 14.26
N LEU A 129 18.03 7.14 15.10
CA LEU A 129 17.95 5.98 15.99
C LEU A 129 17.91 4.68 15.18
N LEU A 130 17.04 4.57 14.18
CA LEU A 130 16.96 3.40 13.30
C LEU A 130 18.27 3.11 12.56
N GLU A 131 18.95 4.14 12.05
CA GLU A 131 20.26 3.98 11.39
C GLU A 131 21.32 3.46 12.36
N THR A 132 21.30 3.91 13.61
CA THR A 132 22.18 3.42 14.67
C THR A 132 21.90 1.95 15.02
N CYS A 133 20.62 1.59 15.12
CA CYS A 133 20.18 0.22 15.41
C CYS A 133 20.45 -0.74 14.23
N LYS A 134 20.30 -0.27 12.98
CA LYS A 134 20.56 -1.07 11.78
C LYS A 134 22.00 -1.58 11.73
N ASN A 135 22.96 -0.75 12.12
CA ASN A 135 24.38 -1.10 12.06
C ASN A 135 24.84 -1.96 13.26
N ASN A 136 23.95 -2.22 14.22
CA ASN A 136 24.23 -3.05 15.39
C ASN A 136 22.96 -3.80 15.84
N PRO A 137 22.77 -5.08 15.46
CA PRO A 137 21.61 -5.87 15.82
C PRO A 137 21.31 -5.94 17.34
N ASN A 138 22.35 -5.90 18.18
CA ASN A 138 22.18 -5.87 19.64
C ASN A 138 21.46 -4.60 20.11
N ASN A 139 21.68 -3.47 19.45
CA ASN A 139 20.98 -2.22 19.75
C ASN A 139 19.49 -2.29 19.37
N THR A 140 19.14 -3.03 18.31
CA THR A 140 17.73 -3.24 17.93
C THR A 140 17.01 -4.08 18.99
N GLN A 141 17.65 -5.17 19.43
CA GLN A 141 17.09 -6.02 20.49
C GLN A 141 16.99 -5.29 21.83
N ALA A 142 18.04 -4.55 22.22
CA ALA A 142 18.04 -3.76 23.45
C ALA A 142 16.94 -2.69 23.43
N LEU A 143 16.76 -1.98 22.31
CA LEU A 143 15.69 -1.01 22.16
C LEU A 143 14.31 -1.66 22.26
N ALA A 144 14.10 -2.80 21.60
CA ALA A 144 12.84 -3.54 21.66
C ALA A 144 12.50 -4.00 23.08
N ASN A 145 13.50 -4.52 23.82
CA ASN A 145 13.34 -4.92 25.21
C ASN A 145 13.01 -3.73 26.10
N ALA A 146 13.67 -2.59 25.89
CA ALA A 146 13.54 -1.40 26.73
C ALA A 146 12.23 -0.61 26.53
N LEU A 147 11.35 -1.03 25.62
CA LEU A 147 10.09 -0.34 25.34
C LEU A 147 9.13 -0.36 26.54
N ASP A 148 9.11 -1.46 27.30
CA ASP A 148 8.25 -1.59 28.48
C ASP A 148 8.75 -0.69 29.63
N GLU A 149 10.06 -0.64 29.87
CA GLU A 149 10.65 0.28 30.86
C GLU A 149 10.49 1.75 30.44
N LEU A 150 10.65 2.06 29.14
CA LEU A 150 10.41 3.40 28.62
C LEU A 150 8.96 3.82 28.83
N LYS A 151 8.01 2.93 28.55
CA LYS A 151 6.58 3.18 28.79
C LYS A 151 6.31 3.45 30.28
N ALA A 152 6.88 2.64 31.17
CA ALA A 152 6.75 2.87 32.60
C ALA A 152 7.34 4.23 33.01
N LEU A 153 8.50 4.60 32.47
CA LEU A 153 9.14 5.89 32.72
C LEU A 153 8.28 7.08 32.26
N ILE A 154 7.72 7.06 31.05
CA ILE A 154 6.94 8.21 30.53
C ILE A 154 5.54 8.35 31.15
N THR A 155 5.02 7.29 31.77
CA THR A 155 3.68 7.28 32.38
C THR A 155 3.71 7.37 33.92
N CYS A 156 4.90 7.34 34.53
CA CYS A 156 5.01 7.32 35.99
C CYS A 156 4.62 8.67 36.62
N GLY A 157 4.25 8.62 37.91
CA GLY A 157 3.97 9.83 38.68
C GLY A 157 5.23 10.67 38.90
N SER A 158 5.07 11.94 39.24
CA SER A 158 6.19 12.88 39.44
C SER A 158 7.24 12.41 40.45
N GLY A 159 6.85 11.62 41.46
CA GLY A 159 7.76 11.06 42.47
C GLY A 159 8.61 9.86 42.00
N ASP A 160 8.24 9.21 40.90
CA ASP A 160 8.82 7.92 40.51
C ASP A 160 9.83 8.03 39.36
N HIS A 161 9.93 9.19 38.70
CA HIS A 161 10.74 9.38 37.50
C HIS A 161 12.22 9.07 37.72
N ALA A 162 12.80 9.45 38.87
CA ALA A 162 14.20 9.18 39.15
C ALA A 162 14.49 7.67 39.25
N THR A 163 13.60 6.93 39.92
CA THR A 163 13.70 5.47 40.03
C THR A 163 13.51 4.82 38.67
N LYS A 164 12.46 5.19 37.93
CA LYS A 164 12.19 4.64 36.59
C LYS A 164 13.27 4.98 35.57
N LEU A 165 13.90 6.14 35.69
CA LEU A 165 15.02 6.52 34.83
C LEU A 165 16.24 5.65 35.11
N LYS A 166 16.50 5.36 36.39
CA LYS A 166 17.56 4.43 36.79
C LYS A 166 17.29 3.01 36.27
N ASP A 167 16.04 2.55 36.37
CA ASP A 167 15.63 1.23 35.86
C ASP A 167 15.83 1.15 34.35
N PHE A 168 15.34 2.15 33.60
CA PHE A 168 15.52 2.24 32.14
C PHE A 168 17.00 2.26 31.73
N GLY A 169 17.83 3.07 32.40
CA GLY A 169 19.27 3.11 32.15
C GLY A 169 19.97 1.78 32.42
N SER A 170 19.53 1.05 33.46
CA SER A 170 20.08 -0.27 33.79
C SER A 170 19.73 -1.31 32.72
N ALA A 171 18.49 -1.30 32.20
CA ALA A 171 18.05 -2.20 31.14
C ALA A 171 18.78 -1.97 29.81
N LEU A 172 19.24 -0.74 29.53
CA LEU A 172 20.05 -0.44 28.34
C LEU A 172 21.49 -0.98 28.43
N CYS A 173 21.96 -1.33 29.62
CA CYS A 173 23.33 -1.80 29.86
C CYS A 173 23.45 -3.33 29.94
N THR A 174 22.34 -4.05 29.78
CA THR A 174 22.22 -5.52 29.85
C THR A 174 21.81 -6.10 28.51
#